data_AF-A0A659R1F2-F1
#
_entry.id   AF-A0A659R1F2-F1
#
_cell.length_a   1.000
_cell.length_b   1.000
_cell.length_c   1.000
_cell.angle_alpha   90.00
_cell.angle_beta   90.00
_cell.angle_gamma   90.00
#
_symmetry.space_group_name_H-M   'P 1'
#
loop_
_entity.id
_entity.type
_entity.pdbx_description
1 polymer ?
#
loop_
_entity_poly.entity_id
_entity_poly.type
_entity_poly.pdbx_seq_one_letter_code
_entity_poly.pdbx_strand_id
1 'polypeptide(L)'
;MNKQASQPRAIYYVVALQIWEYFSFYGMRALLILYLTNQLKYDDNHAYELFSAYCSLVYVTPILGGYLADKVLGNRMAVML
;
A
#
# COMPACT_ATOMS: atom_id res chain seq x y z
N MET A 1 6.26 0.87 41.10
CA MET A 1 6.79 0.05 39.99
C MET A 1 6.51 0.82 38.69
N ASN A 2 7.43 1.69 38.27
CA ASN A 2 7.25 2.46 37.03
C ASN A 2 7.34 1.50 35.84
N LYS A 3 6.19 1.16 35.24
CA LYS A 3 6.15 0.43 33.97
C LYS A 3 6.70 1.36 32.89
N GLN A 4 8.01 1.32 32.65
CA GLN A 4 8.55 1.84 31.40
C GLN A 4 7.93 1.02 30.27
N ALA A 5 7.26 1.69 29.34
CA ALA A 5 6.78 1.04 28.12
C ALA A 5 8.00 0.49 27.37
N SER A 6 7.95 -0.78 26.97
CA SER A 6 9.04 -1.46 26.25
C SER A 6 9.38 -0.77 24.91
N GLN A 7 8.44 -0.02 24.34
CA GLN A 7 8.57 0.67 23.06
C GLN A 7 8.01 2.12 23.11
N PRO A 8 8.56 3.04 22.29
CA PRO A 8 8.02 4.39 22.12
C PRO A 8 6.56 4.38 21.64
N ARG A 9 5.76 5.35 22.12
CA ARG A 9 4.33 5.45 21.76
C ARG A 9 4.08 5.55 20.25
N ALA A 10 5.00 6.21 19.52
CA ALA A 10 4.91 6.38 18.07
C ALA A 10 4.89 5.04 17.30
N ILE A 11 5.57 4.01 17.80
CA ILE A 11 5.64 2.70 17.14
C ILE A 11 4.26 2.05 17.07
N TYR A 12 3.42 2.20 18.11
CA TYR A 12 2.07 1.64 18.07
C TYR A 12 1.23 2.24 16.93
N TYR A 13 1.38 3.55 16.66
CA TYR A 13 0.69 4.20 15.54
C TYR A 13 1.22 3.71 14.19
N VAL A 14 2.54 3.60 14.04
CA VAL A 14 3.16 3.10 12.80
C VAL A 14 2.76 1.65 12.52
N VAL A 15 2.77 0.79 13.54
CA VAL A 15 2.36 -0.61 13.42
C VAL A 15 0.87 -0.72 13.04
N ALA A 16 0.00 0.05 13.70
CA ALA A 16 -1.41 0.06 13.34
C ALA A 16 -1.60 0.50 11.88
N LEU A 17 -0.93 1.58 11.46
CA LEU A 17 -0.99 2.08 10.09
C LEU A 17 -0.48 1.03 9.08
N GLN A 18 0.63 0.36 9.38
CA GLN A 18 1.18 -0.71 8.54
C GLN A 18 0.20 -1.88 8.37
N ILE A 19 -0.44 -2.32 9.46
CA ILE A 19 -1.43 -3.40 9.42
C ILE A 19 -2.61 -3.02 8.52
N TRP A 20 -3.12 -1.79 8.68
CA TRP A 20 -4.25 -1.32 7.88
C TRP A 20 -3.89 -1.12 6.41
N GLU A 21 -2.70 -0.60 6.11
CA GLU A 21 -2.21 -0.46 4.74
C GLU A 21 -2.12 -1.84 4.06
N TYR A 22 -1.53 -2.83 4.74
CA TYR A 22 -1.39 -4.18 4.20
C TYR A 22 -2.76 -4.85 4.01
N PHE A 23 -3.65 -4.69 4.98
CA PHE A 23 -5.01 -5.22 4.88
C PHE A 23 -5.74 -4.68 3.65
N SER A 24 -5.72 -3.36 3.44
CA SER A 24 -6.38 -2.72 2.31
C SER A 24 -5.72 -3.10 0.98
N PHE A 25 -4.38 -3.12 0.90
CA PHE A 25 -3.66 -3.43 -0.32
C PHE A 25 -3.87 -4.90 -0.76
N TYR A 26 -3.64 -5.85 0.13
CA TYR A 26 -3.81 -7.27 -0.20
C TYR A 26 -5.29 -7.65 -0.36
N GLY A 27 -6.19 -7.04 0.42
CA GLY A 27 -7.62 -7.23 0.28
C GLY A 27 -8.13 -6.77 -1.09
N MET A 28 -7.74 -5.57 -1.52
CA MET A 28 -8.07 -5.08 -2.86
C MET A 28 -7.48 -5.99 -3.93
N ARG A 29 -6.20 -6.35 -3.83
CA ARG A 29 -5.53 -7.20 -4.82
C ARG A 29 -6.18 -8.57 -4.97
N ALA A 30 -6.63 -9.18 -3.88
CA ALA A 30 -7.31 -10.47 -3.91
C ALA A 30 -8.65 -10.40 -4.66
N LEU A 31 -9.39 -9.31 -4.51
CA LEU A 31 -10.70 -9.13 -5.15
C LEU A 31 -10.60 -8.55 -6.56
N LEU A 32 -9.55 -7.78 -6.87
CA LEU A 32 -9.41 -7.04 -8.12
C LEU A 32 -9.48 -7.95 -9.34
N ILE A 33 -8.76 -9.07 -9.34
CA ILE A 33 -8.75 -9.99 -10.48
C ILE A 33 -10.13 -10.62 -10.70
N LEU A 34 -10.82 -11.01 -9.60
CA LEU A 34 -12.16 -11.56 -9.65
C LEU A 34 -13.18 -10.52 -10.13
N TYR A 35 -12.98 -9.25 -9.77
CA TYR A 35 -13.84 -8.16 -10.22
C TYR A 35 -13.68 -7.88 -11.72
N LEU A 36 -12.43 -7.86 -12.21
CA LEU A 36 -12.13 -7.65 -13.63
C LEU A 36 -12.73 -8.75 -14.52
N THR A 37 -12.63 -10.01 -14.12
CA THR A 37 -13.16 -11.14 -14.89
C THR A 37 -14.67 -11.30 -14.74
N ASN A 38 -15.21 -11.22 -13.52
CA ASN A 38 -16.63 -11.54 -13.29
C ASN A 38 -17.59 -10.36 -13.51
N GLN A 39 -17.20 -9.14 -13.13
CA GLN A 39 -18.09 -7.97 -13.21
C GLN A 39 -17.83 -7.14 -14.46
N LEU A 40 -16.57 -6.87 -14.79
CA LEU A 40 -16.23 -6.15 -16.02
C LEU A 40 -16.23 -7.03 -17.26
N LYS A 41 -16.29 -8.37 -17.09
CA LYS A 41 -16.33 -9.35 -18.18
C LYS A 41 -15.16 -9.20 -19.16
N TYR A 42 -13.99 -8.81 -18.65
CA TYR A 42 -12.76 -8.82 -19.44
C TYR A 42 -12.32 -10.26 -19.71
N ASP A 43 -11.68 -10.46 -20.86
CA ASP A 43 -10.98 -11.71 -21.15
C ASP A 43 -9.86 -11.93 -20.11
N ASP A 44 -9.58 -13.19 -19.79
CA ASP A 44 -8.60 -13.54 -18.76
C ASP A 44 -7.22 -12.95 -19.07
N ASN A 45 -6.82 -12.94 -20.35
CA ASN A 45 -5.56 -12.35 -20.77
C ASN A 45 -5.51 -10.85 -20.47
N HIS A 46 -6.58 -10.12 -20.81
CA HIS A 46 -6.65 -8.67 -20.57
C HIS A 46 -6.70 -8.34 -19.07
N ALA A 47 -7.42 -9.15 -18.28
CA ALA A 47 -7.47 -9.00 -16.84
C ALA A 47 -6.09 -9.22 -16.20
N TYR A 48 -5.33 -10.23 -16.65
CA TYR A 48 -3.96 -10.47 -16.17
C TYR A 48 -2.98 -9.40 -16.60
N GLU A 49 -3.08 -8.87 -17.83
CA GLU A 49 -2.26 -7.75 -18.28
C GLU A 49 -2.47 -6.53 -17.39
N LEU A 50 -3.72 -6.14 -17.12
CA LEU A 50 -4.01 -4.98 -16.28
C LEU A 50 -3.57 -5.22 -14.83
N PHE A 51 -3.81 -6.42 -14.29
CA PHE A 51 -3.42 -6.78 -12.93
C PHE A 51 -1.89 -6.76 -12.74
N SER A 52 -1.13 -7.30 -13.70
CA SER A 52 0.33 -7.32 -13.67
C SER A 52 0.93 -5.92 -13.90
N ALA A 53 0.34 -5.11 -14.78
CA ALA A 53 0.70 -3.72 -14.96
C ALA A 53 0.50 -2.91 -13.67
N TYR A 54 -0.64 -3.10 -12.99
CA TYR A 54 -0.89 -2.50 -11.68
C TYR A 54 0.18 -2.87 -10.66
N CYS A 55 0.48 -4.16 -10.49
CA CYS A 55 1.51 -4.62 -9.55
C CYS A 55 2.90 -4.05 -9.87
N SER A 56 3.25 -3.97 -11.15
CA SER A 56 4.54 -3.43 -11.60
C SER A 56 4.65 -1.94 -11.28
N LEU A 57 3.60 -1.16 -11.55
CA LEU A 57 3.57 0.27 -11.24
C LEU A 57 3.69 0.53 -9.73
N VAL A 58 3.00 -0.26 -8.90
CA VAL A 58 3.10 -0.15 -7.43
C VAL A 58 4.52 -0.37 -6.92
N TYR A 59 5.36 -1.15 -7.61
CA TYR A 59 6.77 -1.30 -7.24
C TYR A 59 7.68 -0.21 -7.80
N VAL A 60 7.27 0.49 -8.85
CA VAL A 60 8.03 1.59 -9.46
C VAL A 60 7.74 2.92 -8.77
N THR A 61 6.48 3.18 -8.40
CA THR A 61 6.06 4.45 -7.77
C THR A 61 6.81 4.81 -6.48
N PRO A 62 7.28 3.89 -5.61
CA PRO A 62 8.04 4.24 -4.41
C PRO A 62 9.37 4.92 -4.72
N ILE A 63 9.96 4.71 -5.90
CA ILE A 63 11.19 5.39 -6.32
C ILE A 63 10.93 6.90 -6.42
N LEU A 64 9.82 7.27 -7.08
CA LEU A 64 9.41 8.67 -7.22
C LEU A 64 8.86 9.22 -5.89
N GLY A 65 8.08 8.43 -5.17
CA GLY A 65 7.51 8.80 -3.87
C GLY A 65 8.58 9.06 -2.81
N GLY A 66 9.63 8.23 -2.75
CA GLY A 66 10.76 8.41 -1.84
C GLY A 66 11.54 9.69 -2.14
N TYR A 67 11.82 9.95 -3.42
CA TYR A 67 12.46 11.21 -3.83
C TYR A 67 11.62 12.45 -3.41
N LEU A 68 10.30 12.39 -3.58
CA LEU A 68 9.39 13.46 -3.18
C LEU A 68 9.33 13.63 -1.65
N ALA A 69 9.35 12.54 -0.89
CA ALA A 69 9.39 12.55 0.56
C ALA A 69 10.68 13.19 1.08
N ASP A 70 11.83 12.86 0.48
CA ASP A 70 13.14 13.33 0.92
C ASP A 70 13.41 14.80 0.58
N LYS A 71 12.89 15.29 -0.56
CA LYS A 71 13.25 16.62 -1.09
C LYS A 71 12.18 17.70 -0.94
N VAL A 72 10.90 17.35 -0.90
CA VAL A 72 9.82 18.33 -1.03
C VAL A 72 8.85 18.29 0.15
N LEU A 73 8.31 17.12 0.47
CA LEU A 73 7.15 17.01 1.37
C LEU A 73 7.50 16.65 2.82
N GLY A 74 8.58 15.90 3.02
CA GLY A 74 8.92 15.28 4.31
C GLY A 74 8.13 13.99 4.58
N ASN A 75 8.77 13.07 5.31
CA ASN A 75 8.27 11.70 5.54
C ASN A 75 6.87 11.64 6.18
N ARG A 76 6.56 12.55 7.11
CA ARG A 76 5.23 12.56 7.76
C ARG A 76 4.13 12.92 6.78
N MET A 77 4.34 13.94 5.95
CA MET A 77 3.33 14.35 4.97
C MET A 77 3.19 13.31 3.87
N ALA A 78 4.30 12.74 3.40
CA ALA A 78 4.31 11.71 2.37
C ALA A 78 3.59 10.42 2.77
N VAL A 79 3.57 10.05 4.06
CA VAL A 79 2.83 8.87 4.56
C VAL A 79 1.35 9.17 4.81
N MET A 80 0.99 10.43 5.06
CA MET A 80 -0.42 10.82 5.27
C MET A 80 -1.18 11.05 3.95
N LEU A 81 -0.46 11.27 2.85
CA LEU A 81 -1.02 11.40 1.50
C LEU A 81 -1.22 10.04 0.85
#